data_AF-A0A7X0FHJ3-F1
#
_entry.id   AF-A0A7X0FHJ3-F1
#
_cell.length_a   1.000
_cell.length_b   1.000
_cell.length_c   1.000
_cell.angle_alpha   90.00
_cell.angle_beta   90.00
_cell.angle_gamma   90.00
#
_symmetry.space_group_name_H-M   'P 1'
#
loop_
_entity.id
_entity.type
_entity.pdbx_description
1 polymer ?
#
loop_
_entity_poly.entity_id
_entity_poly.type
_entity_poly.pdbx_seq_one_letter_code
_entity_poly.pdbx_strand_id
1 'polypeptide(L)'
;MKNVASHIRCRRPVWARLGLALIACAGFSAQAQGVPDMNVPTEIINDLWDAKALLVTGGQGAGCYAVSNGHRIAGPTLRTNVRYTAIGMSTANCAAASGIASVNLQFLARPRPAGMYIQIVDTGINISNR
;
A
#
# COMPACT_ATOMS: atom_id res chain seq x y z
N MET A 1 12.13 -32.02 39.01
CA MET A 1 13.48 -31.97 38.42
C MET A 1 13.74 -33.28 37.68
N LYS A 2 13.97 -33.22 36.35
CA LYS A 2 14.46 -34.24 35.38
C LYS A 2 13.95 -33.78 34.00
N ASN A 3 14.64 -32.91 33.25
CA ASN A 3 15.81 -33.17 32.38
C ASN A 3 15.69 -34.51 31.65
N VAL A 4 15.13 -34.58 30.43
CA VAL A 4 15.63 -34.15 29.10
C VAL A 4 16.65 -35.13 28.50
N ALA A 5 16.30 -35.55 27.28
CA ALA A 5 17.17 -36.00 26.18
C ALA A 5 17.90 -37.34 26.35
N SER A 6 18.23 -38.08 25.30
CA SER A 6 17.90 -38.06 23.87
C SER A 6 18.65 -39.28 23.37
N HIS A 7 17.92 -40.32 22.98
CA HIS A 7 18.49 -41.42 22.22
C HIS A 7 18.12 -41.18 20.77
N ILE A 8 19.11 -41.15 19.88
CA ILE A 8 19.18 -42.05 18.74
C ILE A 8 20.57 -41.88 18.12
N ARG A 9 21.37 -42.94 18.29
CA ARG A 9 22.59 -43.20 17.53
C ARG A 9 22.15 -43.59 16.12
N CYS A 10 22.62 -42.88 15.10
CA CYS A 10 22.74 -43.47 13.77
C CYS A 10 24.20 -43.38 13.34
N ARG A 11 24.76 -44.58 13.19
CA ARG A 11 26.14 -44.87 12.82
C ARG A 11 26.42 -44.35 11.41
N ARG A 12 27.64 -43.81 11.24
CA ARG A 12 28.23 -43.42 9.96
C ARG A 12 28.34 -44.64 9.03
N PRO A 13 28.01 -44.52 7.73
CA PRO A 13 28.59 -45.36 6.71
C PRO A 13 29.84 -44.72 6.10
N VAL A 14 30.74 -45.61 5.72
CA VAL A 14 32.12 -45.45 5.29
C VAL A 14 32.21 -44.87 3.88
N TRP A 15 33.28 -44.10 3.63
CA TRP A 15 33.63 -43.49 2.35
C TRP A 15 33.91 -44.54 1.27
N ALA A 16 33.39 -44.34 0.05
CA ALA A 16 34.07 -44.72 -1.19
C ALA A 16 33.34 -44.18 -2.44
N ARG A 17 34.12 -43.44 -3.24
CA ARG A 17 34.09 -43.35 -4.72
C ARG A 17 33.13 -42.34 -5.36
N LEU A 18 33.77 -41.27 -5.83
CA LEU A 18 33.51 -40.50 -7.05
C LEU A 18 32.26 -40.90 -7.85
N GLY A 19 31.27 -40.02 -7.80
CA GLY A 19 30.23 -39.86 -8.81
C GLY A 19 29.84 -38.39 -8.82
N LEU A 20 30.31 -37.65 -9.82
CA LEU A 20 30.04 -36.23 -10.01
C LEU A 20 28.56 -36.06 -10.40
N ALA A 21 27.65 -36.02 -9.42
CA ALA A 21 26.25 -35.71 -9.64
C ALA A 21 26.01 -34.22 -9.34
N LEU A 22 26.14 -33.38 -10.36
CA LEU A 22 25.57 -32.04 -10.41
C LEU A 22 24.04 -32.17 -10.34
N ILE A 23 23.50 -32.30 -9.13
CA ILE A 23 22.06 -32.18 -8.92
C ILE A 23 21.77 -30.69 -8.92
N ALA A 24 21.26 -30.23 -10.06
CA ALA A 24 20.75 -28.91 -10.30
C ALA A 24 19.97 -28.41 -9.08
N CYS A 25 20.46 -27.35 -8.46
CA CYS A 25 19.62 -26.53 -7.59
C CYS A 25 18.47 -26.03 -8.46
N ALA A 26 17.31 -26.67 -8.35
CA ALA A 26 16.06 -26.11 -8.82
C ALA A 26 15.87 -24.81 -8.05
N GLY A 27 16.36 -23.72 -8.63
CA GLY A 27 16.10 -22.39 -8.16
C GLY A 27 14.59 -22.19 -8.24
N PHE A 28 13.92 -22.32 -7.11
CA PHE A 28 12.61 -21.74 -6.94
C PHE A 28 12.80 -20.22 -7.01
N SER A 29 12.88 -19.69 -8.24
CA SER A 29 12.66 -18.27 -8.46
C SER A 29 11.20 -18.04 -8.09
N ALA A 30 10.96 -17.61 -6.85
CA ALA A 30 9.72 -16.96 -6.47
C ALA A 30 9.60 -15.76 -7.41
N GLN A 31 8.85 -15.92 -8.50
CA GLN A 31 8.53 -14.83 -9.39
C GLN A 31 7.63 -13.91 -8.58
N ALA A 32 8.19 -12.79 -8.12
CA ALA A 32 7.40 -11.69 -7.61
C ALA A 32 6.46 -11.29 -8.76
N GLN A 33 5.21 -11.75 -8.70
CA GLN A 33 4.18 -11.36 -9.65
C GLN A 33 4.06 -9.86 -9.56
N GLY A 34 4.64 -9.17 -10.55
CA GLY A 34 4.61 -7.72 -10.64
C GLY A 34 3.16 -7.27 -10.56
N VAL A 35 2.88 -6.35 -9.65
CA VAL A 35 1.57 -5.72 -9.52
C VAL A 35 1.26 -5.06 -10.88
N PRO A 36 0.18 -5.44 -11.58
CA PRO A 36 -0.10 -4.92 -12.91
C PRO A 36 -0.27 -3.39 -12.88
N ASP A 37 0.35 -2.71 -13.84
CA ASP A 37 0.16 -1.27 -14.06
C ASP A 37 -1.26 -1.04 -14.60
N MET A 38 -2.09 -0.38 -13.80
CA MET A 38 -3.47 -0.09 -14.16
C MET A 38 -3.96 1.22 -13.53
N ASN A 39 -5.00 1.78 -14.15
CA ASN A 39 -5.76 2.89 -13.60
C ASN A 39 -6.70 2.40 -12.49
N VAL A 40 -6.71 3.12 -11.38
CA VAL A 40 -7.53 2.85 -10.20
C VAL A 40 -8.41 4.07 -9.96
N PRO A 41 -9.73 3.99 -10.24
CA PRO A 41 -10.63 5.09 -9.93
C PRO A 41 -10.75 5.25 -8.41
N THR A 42 -10.87 6.49 -7.94
CA THR A 42 -11.07 6.76 -6.51
C THR A 42 -12.33 7.57 -6.25
N GLU A 43 -12.87 7.43 -5.05
CA GLU A 43 -13.89 8.32 -4.51
C GLU A 43 -13.39 8.91 -3.20
N ILE A 44 -13.63 10.20 -3.01
CA ILE A 44 -13.21 10.92 -1.81
C ILE A 44 -14.44 11.08 -0.92
N ILE A 45 -14.29 10.71 0.35
CA ILE A 45 -15.32 10.87 1.38
C ILE A 45 -14.74 11.80 2.43
N ASN A 46 -15.48 12.85 2.80
CA ASN A 46 -15.01 13.78 3.81
C ASN A 46 -15.95 13.82 5.02
N ASP A 47 -15.49 13.27 6.13
CA ASP A 47 -16.21 13.31 7.41
C ASP A 47 -15.62 14.36 8.36
N LEU A 48 -14.51 15.00 7.98
CA LEU A 48 -13.87 16.07 8.74
C LEU A 48 -14.44 17.44 8.35
N TRP A 49 -14.93 18.20 9.33
CA TRP A 49 -15.56 19.51 9.09
C TRP A 49 -14.57 20.59 8.62
N ASP A 50 -13.32 20.52 9.11
CA ASP A 50 -12.22 21.44 8.78
C ASP A 50 -11.64 21.23 7.38
N ALA A 51 -11.78 20.04 6.81
CA ALA A 51 -11.27 19.75 5.47
C ALA A 51 -12.20 20.33 4.40
N LYS A 52 -11.66 21.22 3.57
CA LYS A 52 -12.32 21.86 2.42
C LYS A 52 -11.76 21.42 1.07
N ALA A 53 -10.55 20.85 1.04
CA ALA A 53 -10.03 20.15 -0.12
C ALA A 53 -9.12 18.98 0.28
N LEU A 54 -8.87 18.11 -0.68
CA LEU A 54 -7.83 17.10 -0.64
C LEU A 54 -6.79 17.44 -1.71
N LEU A 55 -5.56 17.70 -1.29
CA LEU A 55 -4.41 17.81 -2.19
C LEU A 55 -3.80 16.42 -2.38
N VAL A 56 -3.76 15.94 -3.62
CA VAL A 56 -3.09 14.70 -3.99
C VAL A 56 -1.84 15.03 -4.80
N THR A 57 -0.70 14.43 -4.45
CA THR A 57 0.59 14.61 -5.16
C THR A 57 1.27 13.28 -5.43
N GLY A 58 2.26 13.27 -6.34
CA GLY A 58 3.15 12.12 -6.58
C GLY A 58 3.09 11.54 -8.01
N GLY A 59 1.97 11.70 -8.73
CA GLY A 59 1.85 11.16 -10.09
C GLY A 59 0.55 11.54 -10.80
N GLN A 60 0.08 10.68 -11.71
CA GLN A 60 -1.19 10.87 -12.42
C GLN A 60 -2.36 11.00 -11.44
N GLY A 61 -3.24 11.98 -11.66
CA GLY A 61 -4.32 12.29 -10.73
C GLY A 61 -3.86 13.13 -9.53
N ALA A 62 -2.63 13.67 -9.56
CA ALA A 62 -2.28 14.76 -8.66
C ALA A 62 -3.11 16.01 -8.98
N GLY A 63 -3.55 16.69 -7.94
CA GLY A 63 -4.45 17.84 -8.07
C GLY A 63 -5.07 18.24 -6.75
N CYS A 64 -5.84 19.32 -6.81
CA CYS A 64 -6.66 19.79 -5.71
C CYS A 64 -8.12 19.38 -5.92
N TYR A 65 -8.71 18.69 -4.96
CA TYR A 65 -10.08 18.20 -5.02
C TYR A 65 -10.88 18.87 -3.91
N ALA A 66 -11.75 19.83 -4.27
CA ALA A 66 -12.62 20.48 -3.29
C ALA A 66 -13.59 19.44 -2.70
N VAL A 67 -13.68 19.38 -1.38
CA VAL A 67 -14.55 18.45 -0.64
C VAL A 67 -15.49 19.22 0.27
N SER A 68 -16.60 18.59 0.63
CA SER A 68 -17.56 19.13 1.60
C SER A 68 -17.84 18.06 2.66
N ASN A 69 -18.00 18.49 3.91
CA ASN A 69 -18.28 17.57 5.01
C ASN A 69 -19.58 16.78 4.76
N GLY A 70 -19.57 15.49 5.08
CA GLY A 70 -20.67 14.55 4.87
C GLY A 70 -20.93 14.18 3.40
N HIS A 71 -20.06 14.60 2.47
CA HIS A 71 -20.25 14.33 1.05
C HIS A 71 -19.19 13.36 0.51
N ARG A 72 -19.64 12.59 -0.48
CA ARG A 72 -18.80 11.76 -1.33
C ARG A 72 -18.72 12.39 -2.72
N ILE A 73 -17.51 12.47 -3.25
CA ILE A 73 -17.25 13.01 -4.59
C ILE A 73 -16.38 12.06 -5.40
N ALA A 74 -16.42 12.21 -6.72
CA ALA A 74 -15.47 11.54 -7.59
C ALA A 74 -14.05 12.06 -7.31
N GLY A 75 -13.12 11.14 -7.08
CA GLY A 75 -11.70 11.43 -6.86
C GLY A 75 -10.86 11.29 -8.13
N PRO A 76 -9.54 11.44 -8.02
CA PRO A 76 -8.63 11.16 -9.13
C PRO A 76 -8.66 9.71 -9.59
N THR A 77 -8.27 9.50 -10.84
CA THR A 77 -7.83 8.19 -11.31
C THR A 77 -6.33 8.06 -11.08
N LEU A 78 -5.94 7.15 -10.19
CA LEU A 78 -4.54 6.91 -9.81
C LEU A 78 -3.94 5.78 -10.65
N ARG A 79 -2.61 5.81 -10.83
CA ARG A 79 -1.82 4.69 -11.37
C ARG A 79 -1.31 3.78 -10.27
N THR A 80 -1.42 2.46 -10.43
CA THR A 80 -0.80 1.49 -9.50
C THR A 80 0.72 1.62 -9.46
N ASN A 81 1.33 1.12 -8.37
CA ASN A 81 2.78 1.18 -8.13
C ASN A 81 3.39 2.59 -8.03
N VAL A 82 2.57 3.64 -8.04
CA VAL A 82 2.99 5.00 -7.77
C VAL A 82 2.71 5.35 -6.31
N ARG A 83 3.67 6.01 -5.67
CA ARG A 83 3.53 6.53 -4.31
C ARG A 83 2.85 7.90 -4.36
N TYR A 84 1.69 7.99 -3.73
CA TYR A 84 0.94 9.23 -3.61
C TYR A 84 1.05 9.78 -2.20
N THR A 85 0.90 11.09 -2.11
CA THR A 85 0.62 11.77 -0.84
C THR A 85 -0.74 12.43 -0.95
N ALA A 86 -1.62 12.17 0.01
CA ALA A 86 -2.87 12.88 0.17
C ALA A 86 -2.77 13.77 1.41
N ILE A 87 -3.22 15.02 1.31
CA ILE A 87 -3.17 16.02 2.37
C ILE A 87 -4.54 16.72 2.42
N GLY A 88 -5.20 16.69 3.58
CA GLY A 88 -6.40 17.48 3.84
C GLY A 88 -6.03 18.95 3.98
N MET A 89 -6.81 19.81 3.32
CA MET A 89 -6.57 21.24 3.24
C MET A 89 -7.75 21.99 3.88
N SER A 90 -7.47 23.04 4.66
CA SER A 90 -8.49 23.90 5.25
C SER A 90 -9.09 24.91 4.26
N THR A 91 -8.57 24.97 3.03
CA THR A 91 -9.06 25.82 1.94
C THR A 91 -9.49 24.95 0.75
N ALA A 92 -10.53 25.38 0.04
CA ALA A 92 -11.09 24.64 -1.10
C ALA A 92 -10.19 24.67 -2.37
N ASN A 93 -9.25 25.61 -2.44
CA ASN A 93 -8.33 25.82 -3.56
C ASN A 93 -6.92 25.28 -3.30
N CYS A 94 -6.72 24.51 -2.22
CA CYS A 94 -5.42 24.00 -1.80
C CYS A 94 -4.35 25.10 -1.71
N ALA A 95 -4.71 26.25 -1.11
CA ALA A 95 -3.78 27.34 -0.89
C ALA A 95 -2.52 26.85 -0.15
N ALA A 96 -1.38 27.46 -0.46
CA ALA A 96 -0.13 27.15 0.22
C ALA A 96 -0.27 27.35 1.74
N ALA A 97 0.40 26.50 2.51
CA ALA A 97 0.37 26.50 3.98
C ALA A 97 -1.03 26.29 4.62
N SER A 98 -2.03 25.84 3.87
CA SER A 98 -3.35 25.50 4.42
C SER A 98 -3.54 23.99 4.67
N GLY A 99 -2.44 23.23 4.77
CA GLY A 99 -2.50 21.81 5.07
C GLY A 99 -2.84 21.56 6.54
N ILE A 100 -3.71 20.60 6.81
CA ILE A 100 -4.10 20.21 8.17
C ILE A 100 -3.07 19.17 8.66
N ALA A 101 -2.33 19.48 9.73
CA ALA A 101 -1.14 18.74 10.14
C ALA A 101 -1.37 17.23 10.39
N SER A 102 -2.55 16.85 10.90
CA SER A 102 -2.92 15.45 11.18
C SER A 102 -3.58 14.73 10.00
N VAL A 103 -3.91 15.44 8.93
CA VAL A 103 -4.66 14.92 7.79
C VAL A 103 -3.71 14.79 6.62
N ASN A 104 -2.75 13.89 6.76
CA ASN A 104 -1.86 13.53 5.66
C ASN A 104 -1.64 12.02 5.66
N LEU A 105 -1.43 11.46 4.47
CA LEU A 105 -1.09 10.05 4.32
C LEU A 105 -0.29 9.85 3.04
N GLN A 106 0.78 9.08 3.15
CA GLN A 106 1.45 8.51 1.98
C GLN A 106 0.98 7.08 1.75
N PHE A 107 0.61 6.75 0.52
CA PHE A 107 0.10 5.43 0.17
C PHE A 107 0.51 5.02 -1.24
N LEU A 108 0.42 3.72 -1.52
CA LEU A 108 0.55 3.15 -2.86
C LEU A 108 -0.85 2.82 -3.38
N ALA A 109 -1.17 3.25 -4.61
CA ALA A 109 -2.39 2.82 -5.26
C ALA A 109 -2.28 1.31 -5.56
N ARG A 110 -3.26 0.54 -5.09
CA ARG A 110 -3.30 -0.92 -5.24
C ARG A 110 -4.20 -1.29 -6.42
N PRO A 111 -3.87 -2.34 -7.20
CA PRO A 111 -4.70 -2.76 -8.32
C PRO A 111 -6.07 -3.22 -7.83
N ARG A 112 -7.10 -2.43 -8.13
CA ARG A 112 -8.48 -2.68 -7.73
C ARG A 112 -9.42 -2.27 -8.88
N PRO A 113 -10.06 -3.23 -9.57
CA PRO A 113 -11.00 -2.92 -10.65
C PRO A 113 -12.19 -2.07 -10.19
N ALA A 114 -12.68 -2.28 -8.96
CA ALA A 114 -13.76 -1.49 -8.38
C ALA A 114 -13.31 -0.08 -7.94
N GLY A 115 -12.00 0.16 -7.76
CA GLY A 115 -11.47 1.42 -7.23
C GLY A 115 -11.20 1.42 -5.73
N MET A 116 -10.92 2.60 -5.19
CA MET A 116 -10.55 2.82 -3.79
C MET A 116 -11.27 4.04 -3.19
N TYR A 117 -11.52 4.02 -1.89
CA TYR A 117 -11.95 5.21 -1.15
C TYR A 117 -10.75 5.92 -0.53
N ILE A 118 -10.78 7.25 -0.57
CA ILE A 118 -9.94 8.13 0.22
C ILE A 118 -10.85 8.84 1.21
N GLN A 119 -10.86 8.39 2.47
CA GLN A 119 -11.73 8.93 3.50
C GLN A 119 -10.95 9.86 4.41
N ILE A 120 -11.45 11.08 4.59
CA ILE A 120 -10.89 12.11 5.47
C ILE A 120 -11.68 12.09 6.78
N VAL A 121 -11.01 11.82 7.89
CA VAL A 121 -11.60 11.73 9.24
C VAL A 121 -10.77 12.53 10.25
N ASP A 122 -11.28 12.71 11.46
CA ASP A 122 -10.59 13.48 12.52
C ASP A 122 -9.19 12.96 12.86
N THR A 123 -8.95 11.65 12.69
CA THR A 123 -7.66 11.02 12.97
C THR A 123 -6.70 11.00 11.78
N GLY A 124 -7.13 11.49 10.60
CA GLY A 124 -6.30 11.60 9.41
C GLY A 124 -6.99 11.11 8.14
N ILE A 125 -6.26 10.37 7.31
CA ILE A 125 -6.77 9.83 6.04
C ILE A 125 -6.75 8.30 6.10
N ASN A 126 -7.88 7.68 5.75
CA ASN A 126 -8.04 6.24 5.63
C ASN A 126 -8.22 5.83 4.17
N ILE A 127 -7.57 4.74 3.78
CA ILE A 127 -7.67 4.16 2.45
C ILE A 127 -8.37 2.82 2.54
N SER A 128 -9.49 2.68 1.85
CA SER A 128 -10.28 1.45 1.82
C SER A 128 -10.68 1.05 0.39
N ASN A 129 -11.22 -0.15 0.24
CA ASN A 129 -11.68 -0.64 -1.08
C ASN A 129 -13.08 -0.09 -1.37
N ARG A 130 -13.36 0.17 -2.65
CA ARG A 130 -14.69 0.60 -3.09
C ARG A 130 -15.77 -0.46 -2.90
#